data_AF-A0A7Y0ERQ8-F1
#
_entry.id   AF-A0A7Y0ERQ8-F1
#
_cell.length_a   1.000
_cell.length_b   1.000
_cell.length_c   1.000
_cell.angle_alpha   90.00
_cell.angle_beta   90.00
_cell.angle_gamma   90.00
#
_symmetry.space_group_name_H-M   'P 1'
#
loop_
_entity.id
_entity.type
_entity.pdbx_description
1 polymer ?
#
loop_
_entity_poly.entity_id
_entity_poly.type
_entity_poly.pdbx_seq_one_letter_code
_entity_poly.pdbx_strand_id
1 'polypeptide(L)' 'MTMVESLPHYAEAEAVAKARGSNIIDMISAYLAGVAAVGERRVVKVNTVYKPERSSSGRIVLPAEWDDPEDAIYDNM' A
#
# COMPACT_ATOMS: atom_id res chain seq x y z
N MET A 1 11.72 -18.61 -29.19
CA MET A 1 11.79 -17.24 -28.65
C MET A 1 10.43 -16.91 -28.08
N THR A 2 10.34 -16.69 -26.77
CA THR A 2 9.09 -16.29 -26.11
C THR A 2 8.82 -14.79 -26.31
N MET A 3 7.58 -14.35 -26.17
CA MET A 3 7.22 -12.92 -26.29
C MET A 3 7.98 -12.06 -25.27
N VAL A 4 8.29 -12.63 -24.09
CA VAL A 4 9.06 -11.97 -23.03
C VAL A 4 10.52 -11.76 -23.45
N GLU A 5 11.14 -12.74 -24.11
CA GLU A 5 12.51 -12.64 -24.64
C GLU A 5 12.67 -11.60 -25.75
N SER A 6 11.56 -11.16 -26.37
CA SER A 6 11.57 -10.13 -27.41
C SER A 6 11.44 -8.70 -26.86
N LEU A 7 11.24 -8.54 -25.55
CA LEU A 7 11.06 -7.23 -24.94
C LEU A 7 12.38 -6.42 -24.92
N PRO A 8 12.30 -5.09 -25.09
CA PRO A 8 13.42 -4.20 -24.83
C PRO A 8 13.95 -4.42 -23.42
N HIS A 9 15.27 -4.46 -23.26
CA HIS A 9 15.97 -4.67 -21.97
C HIS A 9 15.76 -6.05 -21.32
N TYR A 10 15.21 -7.05 -22.02
CA TYR A 10 15.10 -8.42 -21.49
C TYR A 10 16.45 -8.98 -21.01
N ALA A 11 17.52 -8.80 -21.78
CA ALA A 11 18.85 -9.31 -21.45
C ALA A 11 19.40 -8.72 -20.14
N GLU A 12 19.17 -7.43 -19.89
CA GLU A 12 19.58 -6.77 -18.65
C GLU A 12 18.77 -7.30 -17.46
N ALA A 13 17.45 -7.42 -17.62
CA ALA A 13 16.57 -7.96 -16.59
C ALA A 13 16.88 -9.43 -16.26
N GLU A 14 17.21 -10.25 -17.27
CA GLU A 14 17.61 -11.64 -17.08
C GLU A 14 18.94 -11.75 -16.33
N ALA A 15 19.91 -10.87 -16.63
CA ALA A 15 21.18 -10.82 -15.92
C ALA A 15 20.99 -10.45 -14.43
N VAL A 16 20.11 -9.50 -14.13
CA VAL A 16 19.77 -9.13 -12.74
C VAL A 16 19.09 -10.28 -12.01
N ALA A 17 18.15 -10.98 -12.66
CA ALA A 17 17.48 -12.13 -12.07
C ALA A 17 18.49 -13.25 -11.75
N LYS A 18 19.38 -13.58 -12.69
CA LYS A 18 20.44 -14.58 -12.49
C LYS A 18 21.43 -14.19 -11.39
N ALA A 19 21.84 -12.93 -11.32
CA ALA A 19 22.71 -12.43 -10.25
C ALA A 19 22.10 -12.59 -8.85
N ARG A 20 20.76 -12.62 -8.77
CA ARG A 20 19.99 -12.85 -7.54
C ARG A 20 19.62 -14.31 -7.31
N GLY A 21 20.07 -15.23 -8.18
CA GLY A 21 19.72 -16.64 -8.10
C GLY A 21 18.25 -16.94 -8.39
N SER A 22 17.55 -16.07 -9.12
CA SER A 22 16.13 -16.21 -9.46
C SER A 22 15.90 -16.23 -10.97
N ASN A 23 14.71 -16.68 -11.38
CA ASN A 23 14.25 -16.56 -12.77
C ASN A 23 13.48 -15.24 -12.95
N ILE A 24 13.62 -14.62 -14.13
CA ILE A 24 12.89 -13.40 -14.49
C ILE A 24 11.36 -13.59 -14.41
N ILE A 25 10.86 -14.78 -14.73
CA ILE A 25 9.44 -15.12 -14.63
C ILE A 25 8.96 -15.11 -13.17
N ASP A 26 9.77 -15.61 -12.24
CA ASP A 26 9.45 -15.60 -10.81
C ASP A 26 9.41 -14.16 -10.28
N MET A 27 10.34 -13.31 -10.71
CA MET A 27 10.35 -11.89 -10.35
C MET A 27 9.12 -11.15 -10.87
N ILE A 28 8.71 -11.39 -12.12
CA ILE A 28 7.50 -10.81 -12.70
C ILE A 28 6.25 -11.27 -11.93
N SER A 29 6.19 -12.57 -11.61
CA SER A 29 5.07 -13.15 -10.87
C SER A 29 4.95 -12.56 -9.47
N ALA A 30 6.08 -12.42 -8.76
CA ALA A 30 6.13 -11.80 -7.44
C ALA A 30 5.70 -10.33 -7.46
N TYR A 31 6.13 -9.56 -8.47
CA TYR A 31 5.70 -8.17 -8.65
C TYR A 31 4.18 -8.07 -8.87
N LEU A 32 3.63 -8.90 -9.77
CA LEU A 32 2.20 -8.92 -10.04
C LEU A 32 1.38 -9.34 -8.82
N ALA A 33 1.85 -10.34 -8.06
CA ALA A 33 1.21 -10.75 -6.82
C ALA A 33 1.19 -9.61 -5.78
N GLY A 34 2.29 -8.86 -5.65
CA GLY A 34 2.37 -7.69 -4.79
C GLY A 34 1.41 -6.57 -5.22
N VAL A 35 1.33 -6.29 -6.53
CA VAL A 35 0.38 -5.30 -7.07
C VAL A 35 -1.07 -5.74 -6.81
N ALA A 36 -1.40 -7.02 -7.04
CA ALA A 36 -2.72 -7.56 -6.76
C ALA A 36 -3.09 -7.49 -5.27
N ALA A 37 -2.14 -7.81 -4.38
CA ALA A 37 -2.31 -7.70 -2.94
C ALA A 37 -2.51 -6.25 -2.47
N VAL A 38 -1.85 -5.29 -3.12
CA VAL A 38 -2.06 -3.85 -2.86
C VAL A 38 -3.38 -3.36 -3.45
N GLY A 39 -3.90 -3.98 -4.52
CA GLY A 39 -5.20 -3.69 -5.10
C GLY A 39 -6.38 -3.94 -4.13
N GLU A 40 -6.19 -4.78 -3.11
CA GLU A 40 -7.14 -4.97 -2.01
C GLU A 40 -7.00 -3.95 -0.87
N ARG A 41 -6.08 -2.98 -0.98
CA ARG A 41 -6.00 -1.86 -0.04
C ARG A 41 -7.29 -1.06 -0.19
N ARG A 42 -8.28 -1.41 0.65
CA ARG A 42 -9.56 -0.72 0.80
C ARG A 42 -9.28 0.77 0.73
N VAL A 43 -9.74 1.40 -0.34
CA VAL A 43 -9.89 2.85 -0.36
C VAL A 43 -10.94 3.13 0.69
N VAL A 44 -10.51 3.32 1.94
CA VAL A 44 -11.33 3.99 2.94
C VAL A 44 -11.51 5.37 2.35
N LYS A 45 -12.69 5.63 1.79
CA LYS A 45 -13.14 6.97 1.47
C LYS A 45 -13.07 7.72 2.80
N VAL A 46 -11.98 8.42 3.05
CA VAL A 46 -11.90 9.44 4.09
C VAL A 46 -12.73 10.60 3.57
N ASN A 47 -14.05 10.45 3.65
CA ASN A 47 -15.00 11.47 3.21
C ASN A 47 -15.29 12.45 4.34
N THR A 48 -14.28 12.78 5.13
CA THR A 48 -14.39 13.69 6.26
C THR A 48 -13.09 14.45 6.41
N VAL A 49 -12.91 15.51 5.61
CA VAL A 49 -12.10 16.66 6.07
C VAL A 49 -12.90 17.30 7.20
N TYR A 50 -12.90 16.68 8.38
CA TYR A 50 -13.46 17.26 9.58
C TYR A 50 -12.57 18.44 9.94
N LYS A 51 -13.14 19.65 9.96
CA LYS A 51 -12.45 20.84 10.46
C LYS A 51 -12.67 20.88 11.97
N PRO A 52 -11.68 20.57 12.80
CA PRO A 52 -11.86 20.62 14.24
C PRO A 52 -12.18 22.05 14.69
N GLU A 53 -13.32 22.21 15.37
CA GLU A 53 -13.61 23.43 16.09
C GLU A 53 -12.64 23.55 17.27
N ARG A 54 -12.13 24.75 17.51
CA ARG A 54 -11.27 25.04 18.65
C ARG A 54 -12.10 25.72 19.73
N SER A 55 -12.01 25.22 20.96
CA SER A 55 -12.55 25.91 22.12
C SER A 55 -11.92 27.29 22.29
N SER A 56 -12.55 28.17 23.09
CA SER A 56 -12.00 29.48 23.48
C SER A 56 -10.61 29.40 24.13
N SER A 57 -10.23 28.23 24.63
CA SER A 57 -8.90 27.93 25.18
C SER A 57 -7.88 27.42 24.15
N GLY A 58 -8.27 27.31 22.88
CA GLY A 58 -7.42 26.80 21.79
C GLY A 58 -7.34 25.28 21.68
N ARG A 59 -7.97 24.53 22.58
CA ARG A 59 -8.04 23.07 22.52
C ARG A 59 -8.98 22.62 21.40
N ILE A 60 -8.56 21.59 20.66
CA ILE A 60 -9.39 20.89 19.68
C ILE A 60 -10.56 20.23 20.41
N VAL A 61 -11.79 20.49 19.94
CA VAL A 61 -12.99 19.81 20.41
C VAL A 61 -13.32 18.74 19.37
N LEU A 62 -13.30 17.47 19.80
CA LEU A 62 -13.74 16.36 18.98
C LEU A 62 -15.27 16.17 19.15
N PRO A 63 -16.01 15.83 18.08
CA PRO A 63 -17.43 15.49 18.17
C PRO A 63 -17.67 14.30 19.10
N ALA A 64 -18.83 14.23 19.75
CA ALA A 64 -19.17 13.14 20.65
C ALA A 64 -19.32 11.78 19.94
N GLU A 65 -19.58 11.82 18.64
CA GLU A 65 -19.68 10.67 17.73
C GLU A 65 -18.36 10.29 17.06
N TRP A 66 -17.26 10.99 17.36
CA TRP A 66 -15.94 10.67 16.80
C TRP A 66 -15.37 9.46 17.57
N ASP A 67 -15.57 8.28 16.99
CA ASP A 67 -14.96 7.02 17.40
C ASP A 67 -13.45 7.11 17.12
N ASP A 68 -12.63 7.14 18.16
CA ASP A 68 -11.19 7.27 18.01
C ASP A 68 -10.65 5.96 17.39
N PRO A 69 -10.08 5.99 16.17
CA PRO A 69 -9.49 4.79 15.59
C PRO A 69 -8.33 4.23 16.43
N GLU A 70 -7.78 4.99 17.39
CA GLU A 70 -6.80 4.51 18.36
C GLU A 70 -7.42 3.72 19.52
N ASP A 71 -8.72 3.83 19.82
CA ASP A 71 -9.36 3.01 20.87
C ASP A 71 -9.29 1.52 20.52
N ALA A 72 -9.42 1.18 19.24
CA ALA A 72 -9.25 -0.20 18.74
C ALA A 72 -7.81 -0.73 18.89
N ILE A 73 -6.82 0.14 19.10
CA ILE A 73 -5.41 -0.23 19.35
C ILE A 73 -5.21 -0.56 20.83
N TYR A 74 -5.92 0.10 21.74
CA TYR A 74 -5.81 -0.13 23.19
C TYR A 74 -6.75 -1.22 23.73
N ASP A 75 -7.87 -1.50 23.06
CA ASP A 75 -8.77 -2.61 23.41
C ASP A 75 -8.16 -4.00 23.13
N ASN A 76 -7.07 -4.06 22.37
CA ASN A 76 -6.34 -5.29 22.04
C ASN A 76 -5.04 -5.47 22.85
N MET A 77 -4.84 -4.72 23.95
CA MET A 77 -3.71 -4.90 24.89
C MET A 77 -4.12 -5.50 26.23
#